data_AF-Q94IU4-F1
#
_entry.id   AF-Q94IU4-F1
#
_cell.length_a   1.000
_cell.length_b   1.000
_cell.length_c   1.000
_cell.angle_alpha   90.00
_cell.angle_beta   90.00
_cell.angle_gamma   90.00
#
_symmetry.space_group_name_H-M   'P 1'
#
loop_
_entity.id
_entity.type
_entity.pdbx_description
1 polymer ?
#
loop_
_entity_poly.entity_id
_entity_poly.type
_entity_poly.pdbx_seq_one_letter_code
_entity_poly.pdbx_strand_id
1 'polypeptide(L)' 'RATVRDPTNAKKVKHLLDLPKAATHLTLWKADLADEGSFDEAIKGCTGVFHVATPM' A
#
# COMPACT_ATOMS: atom_id res chain seq x y z
N ARG A 1 1.69 3.55 5.88
CA ARG A 1 1.65 3.49 4.40
C ARG A 1 1.35 2.05 4.02
N ALA A 2 0.50 1.80 3.03
CA ALA A 2 0.23 0.46 2.51
C ALA A 2 0.21 0.48 0.99
N THR A 3 0.79 -0.55 0.37
CA THR A 3 0.83 -0.71 -1.09
C THR A 3 -0.27 -1.65 -1.56
N VAL A 4 -0.98 -1.27 -2.61
CA VAL A 4 -2.01 -2.09 -3.27
C VAL A 4 -1.84 -2.01 -4.78
N ARG A 5 -2.18 -3.06 -5.51
CA ARG A 5 -2.10 -3.04 -6.99
C ARG A 5 -3.07 -2.05 -7.63
N ASP A 6 -4.24 -1.88 -7.02
CA ASP A 6 -5.26 -0.92 -7.48
C ASP A 6 -5.91 -0.21 -6.28
N PRO A 7 -5.56 1.06 -6.02
CA PRO A 7 -6.15 1.84 -4.94
C PRO A 7 -7.61 2.24 -5.22
N THR A 8 -8.08 2.17 -6.47
CA THR A 8 -9.45 2.52 -6.85
C THR A 8 -10.44 1.37 -6.58
N ASN A 9 -9.93 0.17 -6.32
CA ASN A 9 -10.76 -0.99 -6.03
C ASN A 9 -11.35 -0.92 -4.62
N ALA A 10 -12.52 -0.28 -4.50
CA ALA A 10 -13.23 -0.10 -3.23
C ALA A 10 -13.38 -1.39 -2.42
N LYS A 11 -13.61 -2.55 -3.06
CA LYS A 11 -13.74 -3.84 -2.37
C LYS A 11 -12.43 -4.24 -1.64
N LYS A 12 -11.28 -3.91 -2.23
CA LYS A 12 -9.95 -4.24 -1.68
C LYS A 12 -9.36 -3.16 -0.78
N VAL A 13 -9.83 -1.92 -0.86
CA VAL A 13 -9.30 -0.84 -0.01
C VAL A 13 -10.20 -0.44 1.14
N LYS A 14 -11.52 -0.69 1.04
CA LYS A 14 -12.49 -0.28 2.07
C LYS A 14 -12.13 -0.77 3.47
N HIS A 15 -11.76 -2.04 3.61
CA HIS A 15 -11.38 -2.59 4.91
C HIS A 15 -10.12 -1.95 5.50
N LEU A 16 -9.23 -1.40 4.68
CA LEU A 16 -8.06 -0.65 5.15
C LEU A 16 -8.43 0.77 5.56
N LEU A 17 -9.34 1.41 4.81
CA LEU A 17 -9.83 2.76 5.08
C LEU A 17 -10.76 2.84 6.30
N ASP A 18 -11.46 1.75 6.62
CA ASP A 18 -12.35 1.65 7.77
C ASP A 18 -11.58 1.39 9.09
N LEU A 19 -10.26 1.20 9.05
CA LEU A 19 -9.44 1.00 10.26
C LEU A 19 -9.41 2.27 11.12
N PRO A 20 -9.34 2.13 12.46
CA PRO A 20 -9.13 3.26 13.35
C PRO A 20 -7.89 4.06 12.95
N LYS A 21 -8.02 5.39 12.86
CA LYS A 21 -6.97 6.35 12.44
C LYS A 21 -6.49 6.25 10.99
N ALA A 22 -7.13 5.43 10.13
CA ALA A 22 -6.74 5.32 8.73
C ALA A 22 -6.76 6.68 8.01
N ALA A 23 -7.76 7.52 8.27
CA ALA A 23 -7.91 8.84 7.65
C ALA A 23 -6.71 9.79 7.87
N THR A 24 -5.88 9.57 8.90
CA THR A 24 -4.73 10.45 9.22
C THR A 24 -3.38 9.73 9.20
N HIS A 25 -3.34 8.41 9.42
CA HIS A 25 -2.09 7.65 9.55
C HIS A 25 -1.88 6.63 8.42
N LEU A 26 -2.88 6.40 7.57
CA LEU A 26 -2.79 5.47 6.45
C LEU A 26 -2.85 6.23 5.12
N THR A 27 -1.83 6.00 4.29
CA THR A 27 -1.82 6.38 2.88
C THR A 27 -1.69 5.12 2.04
N LEU A 28 -2.50 5.05 0.98
CA LEU A 28 -2.50 3.96 0.01
C LEU A 28 -1.64 4.36 -1.18
N TRP A 29 -0.76 3.45 -1.61
CA TRP A 29 0.17 3.65 -2.72
C TRP A 29 -0.04 2.56 -3.75
N LYS A 30 -0.07 2.92 -5.02
CA LYS A 30 -0.14 1.93 -6.10
C LYS A 30 1.25 1.33 -6.31
N ALA A 31 1.36 0.00 -6.22
CA ALA A 31 2.59 -0.72 -6.54
C ALA A 31 2.28 -2.18 -6.94
N ASP A 32 3.13 -2.77 -7.79
CA ASP A 32 3.02 -4.15 -8.25
C ASP A 32 4.41 -4.82 -8.26
N LEU A 33 4.49 -6.09 -7.84
CA LEU A 33 5.75 -6.83 -7.77
C LEU A 33 6.36 -7.10 -9.15
N ALA A 34 5.54 -7.08 -10.20
CA ALA A 34 6.02 -7.22 -11.58
C ALA A 34 6.60 -5.92 -12.14
N ASP A 35 6.31 -4.78 -11.53
CA ASP A 35 6.72 -3.46 -12.01
C ASP A 35 7.96 -2.98 -11.23
N GLU A 36 9.11 -2.96 -11.90
CA GLU A 36 10.38 -2.47 -11.34
C GLU A 36 10.25 -1.01 -10.89
N GLY A 37 10.77 -0.69 -9.70
CA GLY A 37 10.73 0.64 -9.11
C GLY A 37 9.35 1.09 -8.59
N SER A 38 8.29 0.28 -8.73
CA SER A 38 6.94 0.67 -8.33
C SER A 38 6.78 0.92 -6.81
N PHE A 39 7.72 0.43 -6.00
CA PHE A 39 7.74 0.62 -4.55
C PHE A 39 8.61 1.80 -4.08
N ASP A 40 9.41 2.40 -4.96
CA ASP A 40 10.45 3.36 -4.59
C ASP A 40 9.89 4.56 -3.81
N GLU A 41 8.80 5.15 -4.33
CA GLU A 41 8.14 6.28 -3.68
C GLU A 41 7.50 5.90 -2.34
N ALA A 42 6.87 4.71 -2.28
CA ALA A 42 6.21 4.25 -1.08
C ALA A 42 7.20 3.97 0.06
N ILE A 43 8.39 3.45 -0.29
CA ILE A 43 9.48 3.12 0.64
C ILE A 43 10.29 4.35 1.05
N LYS A 44 10.43 5.36 0.18
CA LYS A 44 11.24 6.55 0.46
C LYS A 44 10.86 7.25 1.77
N GLY A 45 11.82 7.35 2.68
CA GLY A 45 11.62 7.98 4.00
C GLY A 45 10.92 7.09 5.04
N CYS A 46 10.69 5.81 4.76
CA CYS A 46 10.28 4.84 5.77
C CYS A 46 11.48 4.42 6.63
N THR A 47 11.27 4.29 7.94
CA THR A 47 12.29 3.74 8.87
C THR A 47 12.38 2.22 8.80
N GLY A 48 11.31 1.55 8.35
CA GLY A 48 11.26 0.11 8.19
C GLY A 48 10.20 -0.29 7.17
N VAL A 49 10.37 -1.46 6.57
CA VAL A 49 9.49 -2.00 5.53
C VAL A 49 9.11 -3.43 5.89
N PHE A 50 7.81 -3.73 5.83
CA PHE A 50 7.29 -5.09 5.99
C PHE A 50 6.85 -5.60 4.62
N HIS A 51 7.62 -6.52 4.04
CA HIS A 51 7.28 -7.17 2.78
C HIS A 51 6.39 -8.39 3.05
N VAL A 52 5.10 -8.25 2.76
CA VAL A 52 4.07 -9.30 2.97
C VAL A 52 3.44 -9.75 1.65
N ALA A 53 3.56 -8.95 0.59
CA ALA A 53 2.99 -9.27 -0.71
C ALA A 53 3.79 -10.39 -1.39
N THR A 54 3.07 -11.37 -1.94
CA THR A 54 3.63 -12.42 -2.81
C THR A 54 2.77 -12.50 -4.07
N PRO A 55 3.33 -12.90 -5.23
CA PRO A 55 2.51 -13.32 -6.35
C PRO A 55 1.56 -14.44 -5.89
N MET A 56 0.28 -14.33 -6.25
CA MET A 56 -0.69 -15.44 -6.19
C MET A 56 -0.98 -15.93 -7.60
#